data_AF-A0AB39SC95-F1
#
_entry.id   AF-A0AB39SC95-F1
#
_cell.length_a   1.000
_cell.length_b   1.000
_cell.length_c   1.000
_cell.angle_alpha   90.00
_cell.angle_beta   90.00
_cell.angle_gamma   90.00
#
_symmetry.space_group_name_H-M   'P 1'
#
loop_
_entity.id
_entity.type
_entity.pdbx_description
1 polymer ?
#
loop_
_entity_poly.entity_id
_entity_poly.type
_entity_poly.pdbx_seq_one_letter_code
_entity_poly.pdbx_strand_id
1 'polypeptide(L)'
;MLHHIELWVPDLGRAVEAWGWLLEELGYAPYQDWPDGRSWRLGETYLVVEQSPALVGERHDRLRPGLNHLAFHIASRTELDALVEEAPAYGWTLLFPDRHPYAGGTEHCAAYLENADGFEVELVARDE
;
A
#
# COMPACT_ATOMS: atom_id res chain seq x y z
N MET A 1 -4.34 -14.44 13.42
CA MET A 1 -3.79 -13.08 13.29
C MET A 1 -2.52 -13.17 12.46
N LEU A 2 -2.29 -12.26 11.52
CA LEU A 2 -1.02 -12.20 10.81
C LEU A 2 0.05 -11.66 11.78
N HIS A 3 1.26 -12.18 11.68
CA HIS A 3 2.40 -11.65 12.43
C HIS A 3 3.06 -10.52 11.64
N HIS A 4 3.39 -10.77 10.38
CA HIS A 4 3.91 -9.76 9.48
C HIS A 4 3.68 -10.12 8.02
N ILE A 5 3.87 -9.13 7.16
CA ILE A 5 3.92 -9.27 5.70
C ILE A 5 5.25 -8.65 5.25
N GLU A 6 5.98 -9.32 4.38
CA GLU A 6 7.21 -8.81 3.79
C GLU A 6 7.03 -8.65 2.27
N LEU A 7 7.37 -7.47 1.77
CA LEU A 7 7.30 -7.12 0.37
C LEU A 7 8.73 -6.89 -0.13
N TRP A 8 9.15 -7.69 -1.13
CA TRP A 8 10.41 -7.43 -1.78
C TRP A 8 10.25 -6.33 -2.82
N VAL A 9 11.08 -5.31 -2.72
CA VAL A 9 11.00 -4.09 -3.54
C VAL A 9 12.29 -3.89 -4.34
N PRO A 10 12.22 -3.41 -5.59
CA PRO A 10 13.40 -3.22 -6.44
C PRO A 10 14.28 -2.03 -6.01
N ASP A 11 13.72 -1.09 -5.24
CA ASP A 11 14.39 0.12 -4.76
C ASP A 11 13.85 0.47 -3.38
N LEU A 12 14.70 0.34 -2.36
CA LEU A 12 14.29 0.59 -0.99
C LEU A 12 13.93 2.07 -0.75
N GLY A 13 14.66 3.02 -1.34
CA GLY A 13 14.45 4.44 -1.12
C GLY A 13 13.07 4.89 -1.59
N ARG A 14 12.72 4.51 -2.82
CA ARG A 14 11.39 4.77 -3.40
C ARG A 14 10.29 4.04 -2.63
N ALA A 15 10.53 2.80 -2.23
CA ALA A 15 9.55 2.04 -1.45
C ALA A 15 9.31 2.67 -0.07
N VAL A 16 10.35 3.16 0.61
CA VAL A 16 10.22 3.84 1.90
C VAL A 16 9.43 5.14 1.77
N GLU A 17 9.62 5.90 0.69
CA GLU A 17 8.82 7.11 0.44
C GLU A 17 7.35 6.77 0.21
N ALA A 18 7.06 5.83 -0.72
CA ALA A 18 5.69 5.48 -1.09
C ALA A 18 4.93 4.73 0.01
N TRP A 19 5.51 3.66 0.56
CA TRP A 19 4.88 2.87 1.61
C TRP A 19 4.93 3.56 2.98
N GLY A 20 6.00 4.30 3.27
CA GLY A 20 6.13 5.01 4.54
C GLY A 20 5.04 6.06 4.71
N TRP A 21 4.83 6.91 3.70
CA TRP A 21 3.72 7.87 3.71
C TRP A 21 2.38 7.18 3.94
N LEU A 22 2.04 6.19 3.10
CA LEU A 22 0.75 5.53 3.19
C LEU A 22 0.53 4.88 4.55
N LEU A 23 1.52 4.12 5.05
CA LEU A 23 1.39 3.39 6.31
C LEU A 23 1.30 4.33 7.51
N GLU A 24 2.04 5.44 7.50
CA GLU A 24 1.99 6.45 8.57
C GLU A 24 0.65 7.20 8.58
N GLU A 25 0.08 7.55 7.42
CA GLU A 25 -1.28 8.10 7.32
C GLU A 25 -2.34 7.10 7.82
N LEU A 26 -2.11 5.80 7.64
CA LEU A 26 -2.95 4.73 8.19
C LEU A 26 -2.71 4.45 9.68
N GLY A 27 -1.83 5.22 10.33
CA GLY A 27 -1.54 5.13 11.76
C GLY A 27 -0.52 4.05 12.15
N TYR A 28 0.17 3.42 11.20
CA TYR A 28 1.31 2.57 11.51
C TYR A 28 2.48 3.43 11.97
N ALA A 29 3.25 2.94 12.94
CA ALA A 29 4.48 3.60 13.38
C ALA A 29 5.71 2.91 12.78
N PRO A 30 6.76 3.65 12.38
CA PRO A 30 8.07 3.06 12.06
C PRO A 30 8.53 2.11 13.18
N TYR A 31 9.06 0.95 12.80
CA TYR A 31 9.40 -0.12 13.75
C TYR A 31 10.87 -0.52 13.68
N GLN A 32 11.34 -1.01 12.54
CA GLN A 32 12.74 -1.41 12.34
C GLN A 32 13.31 -0.79 11.06
N ASP A 33 14.61 -0.53 11.06
CA ASP A 33 15.34 0.13 9.98
C ASP A 33 16.74 -0.49 9.87
N TRP A 34 17.08 -1.00 8.68
CA TRP A 34 18.37 -1.61 8.37
C TRP A 34 18.75 -1.34 6.90
N PRO A 35 20.01 -1.60 6.48
CA PRO A 35 20.51 -1.16 5.17
C PRO A 35 19.66 -1.59 3.96
N ASP A 36 19.04 -2.76 4.06
CA ASP A 36 18.30 -3.38 2.96
C ASP A 36 16.78 -3.43 3.22
N GLY A 37 16.27 -2.83 4.31
CA GLY A 37 14.84 -2.89 4.60
C GLY A 37 14.36 -2.00 5.72
N ARG A 38 13.04 -1.81 5.75
CA ARG A 38 12.35 -1.00 6.76
C ARG A 38 10.99 -1.59 7.07
N SER A 39 10.50 -1.38 8.29
CA SER A 39 9.18 -1.87 8.69
C SER A 39 8.36 -0.86 9.48
N TRP A 40 7.04 -1.01 9.40
CA TRP A 40 6.05 -0.24 10.16
C TRP A 40 5.08 -1.19 10.85
N ARG A 41 4.64 -0.83 12.07
CA ARG A 41 3.82 -1.70 12.92
C ARG A 41 2.52 -1.00 13.34
N LEU A 42 1.43 -1.76 13.30
CA LEU A 42 0.14 -1.39 13.90
C LEU A 42 -0.36 -2.55 14.77
N GLY A 43 -0.44 -2.31 16.08
CA GLY A 43 -0.74 -3.37 17.05
C GLY A 43 0.30 -4.48 17.01
N GLU A 44 -0.14 -5.71 16.82
CA GLU A 44 0.71 -6.90 16.79
C GLU A 44 1.16 -7.30 15.38
N THR A 45 0.72 -6.62 14.32
CA THR A 45 1.12 -6.90 12.92
C THR A 45 2.06 -5.82 12.40
N TYR A 46 3.08 -6.18 11.64
CA TYR A 46 3.94 -5.23 10.92
C TYR A 46 4.12 -5.56 9.45
N LEU A 47 4.39 -4.54 8.64
CA LEU A 47 4.70 -4.65 7.22
C LEU A 47 6.17 -4.28 7.01
N VAL A 48 6.89 -5.13 6.29
CA VAL A 48 8.29 -4.96 5.90
C VAL A 48 8.37 -4.68 4.41
N VAL A 49 9.18 -3.69 4.02
CA VAL A 49 9.69 -3.56 2.66
C VAL A 49 11.19 -3.88 2.68
N GLU A 50 11.64 -4.77 1.80
CA GLU A 50 13.03 -5.22 1.73
C GLU A 50 13.54 -5.20 0.28
N GLN A 51 14.71 -4.59 0.05
CA GLN A 51 15.44 -4.73 -1.21
C GLN A 51 16.40 -5.92 -1.11
N SER A 52 15.86 -7.13 -1.31
CA SER A 52 16.63 -8.36 -1.15
C SER A 52 17.67 -8.56 -2.26
N PRO A 53 18.91 -9.00 -1.96
CA PRO A 53 19.89 -9.37 -2.98
C PRO A 53 19.48 -10.60 -3.79
N ALA A 54 18.46 -11.35 -3.33
CA ALA A 54 17.89 -12.49 -4.03
C ALA A 54 16.71 -12.12 -4.94
N LEU A 55 16.32 -10.83 -5.00
CA LEU A 55 15.24 -10.36 -5.86
C LEU A 55 15.53 -10.67 -7.33
N VAL A 56 14.49 -11.12 -8.04
CA VAL A 56 14.52 -11.33 -9.48
C VAL A 56 13.47 -10.46 -10.15
N GLY A 57 13.88 -9.67 -11.14
CA GLY A 57 13.02 -8.70 -11.82
C GLY A 57 13.12 -7.31 -11.22
N GLU A 58 12.51 -6.34 -11.89
CA GLU A 58 12.61 -4.91 -11.57
C GLU A 58 11.26 -4.31 -11.15
N ARG A 59 10.18 -5.10 -11.17
CA ARG A 59 8.82 -4.69 -10.85
C ARG A 59 7.99 -5.88 -10.37
N HIS A 60 7.07 -5.64 -9.44
CA HIS A 60 6.04 -6.60 -9.08
C HIS A 60 4.96 -6.67 -10.18
N ASP A 61 4.60 -7.88 -10.61
CA ASP A 61 3.51 -8.10 -11.56
C ASP A 61 2.34 -8.73 -10.80
N ARG A 62 1.42 -7.86 -10.34
CA ARG A 62 0.22 -8.26 -9.60
C ARG A 62 -0.69 -9.24 -10.34
N LEU A 63 -0.53 -9.42 -11.64
CA LEU A 63 -1.35 -10.35 -12.44
C LEU A 63 -0.78 -11.78 -12.47
N ARG A 64 0.44 -12.00 -11.96
CA ARG A 64 1.04 -13.34 -11.83
C ARG A 64 0.61 -14.00 -10.51
N PRO A 65 0.68 -15.34 -10.41
CA PRO A 65 0.46 -16.02 -9.14
C PRO A 65 1.37 -15.46 -8.04
N GLY A 66 0.78 -15.08 -6.91
CA GLY A 66 1.46 -14.39 -5.82
C GLY A 66 0.56 -13.35 -5.16
N LEU A 67 1.16 -12.32 -4.58
CA LEU A 67 0.44 -11.18 -4.01
C LEU A 67 -0.21 -10.36 -5.13
N ASN A 68 -1.52 -10.13 -5.05
CA ASN A 68 -2.22 -9.24 -5.99
C ASN A 68 -2.32 -7.82 -5.43
N HIS A 69 -2.91 -7.65 -4.24
CA HIS A 69 -3.01 -6.37 -3.55
C HIS A 69 -3.05 -6.57 -2.02
N LEU A 70 -2.88 -5.48 -1.28
CA LEU A 70 -3.16 -5.40 0.16
C LEU A 70 -4.30 -4.41 0.40
N ALA A 71 -5.29 -4.81 1.19
CA ALA A 71 -6.42 -3.96 1.54
C ALA A 71 -6.32 -3.43 2.97
N PHE A 72 -6.62 -2.14 3.15
CA PHE A 72 -6.60 -1.43 4.43
C PHE A 72 -7.95 -0.76 4.70
N HIS A 73 -8.33 -0.68 5.97
CA HIS A 73 -9.48 0.11 6.38
C HIS A 73 -9.10 1.58 6.56
N ILE A 74 -9.94 2.47 6.02
CA ILE A 74 -9.93 3.92 6.26
C ILE A 74 -11.12 4.27 7.15
N ALA A 75 -10.99 5.28 8.01
CA ALA A 75 -12.04 5.56 8.99
C ALA A 75 -13.30 6.17 8.35
N SER A 76 -13.17 6.90 7.24
CA SER A 76 -14.29 7.56 6.58
C SER A 76 -14.08 7.76 5.07
N ARG A 77 -15.16 8.11 4.36
CA ARG A 77 -15.08 8.55 2.96
C ARG A 77 -14.22 9.80 2.78
N THR A 78 -14.30 10.75 3.70
CA THR A 78 -13.54 12.00 3.62
C THR A 78 -12.04 11.75 3.71
N GLU A 79 -11.60 10.86 4.60
CA GLU A 79 -10.20 10.44 4.68
C GLU A 79 -9.75 9.69 3.42
N LEU A 80 -10.62 8.85 2.85
CA LEU A 80 -10.34 8.16 1.58
C LEU A 80 -10.08 9.16 0.45
N ASP A 81 -10.94 10.16 0.30
CA ASP A 81 -10.82 11.18 -0.75
C ASP A 81 -9.52 12.00 -0.57
N ALA A 82 -9.15 12.36 0.67
CA ALA A 82 -7.91 13.08 0.96
C ALA A 82 -6.66 12.27 0.60
N LEU A 83 -6.63 10.99 0.98
CA LEU A 83 -5.52 10.09 0.62
C LEU A 83 -5.37 9.93 -0.90
N VAL A 84 -6.48 9.84 -1.63
CA VAL A 84 -6.47 9.73 -3.09
C VAL A 84 -5.92 11.01 -3.74
N GLU A 85 -6.23 12.18 -3.18
CA GLU A 85 -5.72 13.47 -3.67
C GLU A 85 -4.19 13.58 -3.47
N GLU A 86 -3.68 13.14 -2.33
CA GLU A 86 -2.25 13.23 -1.98
C GLU A 86 -1.38 12.14 -2.63
N ALA A 87 -1.95 10.97 -2.91
CA ALA A 87 -1.26 9.78 -3.41
C ALA A 87 -0.25 10.03 -4.56
N PRO A 88 -0.57 10.83 -5.60
CA PRO A 88 0.36 11.11 -6.69
C PRO A 88 1.67 11.76 -6.27
N ALA A 89 1.68 12.55 -5.18
CA ALA A 89 2.90 13.17 -4.66
C ALA A 89 3.88 12.14 -4.11
N TYR A 90 3.39 10.95 -3.73
CA TYR A 90 4.17 9.85 -3.15
C TYR A 90 4.28 8.64 -4.07
N GLY A 91 4.05 8.84 -5.38
CA GLY A 91 4.27 7.81 -6.40
C GLY A 91 3.15 6.78 -6.53
N TRP A 92 1.96 7.06 -5.98
CA TRP A 92 0.77 6.23 -6.15
C TRP A 92 -0.15 6.77 -7.26
N THR A 93 -0.68 5.88 -8.09
CA THR A 93 -1.60 6.22 -9.18
C THR A 93 -2.97 5.59 -8.93
N LEU A 94 -4.04 6.38 -9.05
CA LEU A 94 -5.40 5.87 -8.94
C LEU A 94 -5.75 4.94 -10.10
N LEU A 95 -6.15 3.72 -9.77
CA LEU A 95 -6.73 2.76 -10.69
C LEU A 95 -8.25 2.97 -10.81
N PHE A 96 -8.77 2.69 -12.00
CA PHE A 96 -10.20 2.74 -12.32
C PHE A 96 -10.87 4.11 -12.00
N PRO A 97 -10.29 5.23 -12.43
CA PRO A 97 -10.81 6.58 -12.08
C PRO A 97 -12.24 6.82 -12.57
N ASP A 98 -12.68 6.12 -13.62
CA ASP A 98 -14.03 6.17 -14.18
C ASP A 98 -15.09 5.50 -13.28
N ARG A 99 -14.66 4.63 -12.36
CA ARG A 99 -15.52 3.90 -11.42
C ARG A 99 -15.25 4.23 -9.96
N HIS A 100 -14.25 5.05 -9.66
CA HIS A 100 -13.93 5.46 -8.29
C HIS A 100 -15.10 6.24 -7.65
N PRO A 101 -15.47 5.97 -6.38
CA PRO A 101 -14.89 4.99 -5.44
C PRO A 101 -15.61 3.63 -5.41
N TYR A 102 -16.38 3.26 -6.42
CA TYR A 102 -17.23 2.06 -6.44
C TYR A 102 -16.74 1.02 -7.47
N ALA A 103 -15.44 0.97 -7.73
CA ALA A 103 -14.86 0.04 -8.71
C ALA A 103 -15.04 -1.44 -8.32
N GLY A 104 -15.16 -1.72 -7.01
CA GLY A 104 -15.47 -3.04 -6.45
C GLY A 104 -16.97 -3.36 -6.32
N GLY A 105 -17.86 -2.41 -6.61
CA GLY A 105 -19.31 -2.56 -6.47
C GLY A 105 -19.98 -1.34 -5.80
N THR A 106 -21.29 -1.19 -5.97
CA THR A 106 -22.05 -0.01 -5.49
C THR A 106 -22.12 0.12 -3.97
N GLU A 107 -21.91 -0.97 -3.24
CA GLU A 107 -21.89 -1.01 -1.77
C GLU A 107 -20.45 -1.04 -1.22
N HIS A 108 -19.44 -0.84 -2.08
CA HIS A 108 -18.04 -0.96 -1.71
C HIS A 108 -17.28 0.33 -2.01
N CYS A 109 -17.23 1.21 -1.01
CA CYS A 109 -16.55 2.50 -1.11
C CYS A 109 -15.04 2.33 -0.90
N ALA A 110 -14.29 2.22 -2.00
CA ALA A 110 -12.85 2.02 -1.97
C ALA A 110 -12.06 2.74 -3.07
N ALA A 111 -10.80 3.05 -2.77
CA ALA A 111 -9.81 3.45 -3.76
C ALA A 111 -8.85 2.30 -4.04
N TYR A 112 -8.49 2.10 -5.30
CA TYR A 112 -7.44 1.17 -5.71
C TYR A 112 -6.27 2.01 -6.22
N LEU A 113 -5.10 1.88 -5.61
CA LEU A 113 -3.92 2.64 -5.97
C LEU A 113 -2.81 1.68 -6.38
N GLU A 114 -2.07 1.99 -7.45
CA GLU A 114 -0.88 1.25 -7.86
C GLU A 114 0.35 2.15 -7.74
N ASN A 115 1.42 1.66 -7.11
CA ASN A 115 2.68 2.40 -7.06
C ASN A 115 3.58 2.11 -8.28
N ALA A 116 4.67 2.87 -8.40
CA ALA A 116 5.66 2.69 -9.47
C ALA A 116 6.26 1.27 -9.52
N ASP A 117 6.30 0.55 -8.39
CA ASP A 117 6.83 -0.81 -8.29
C ASP A 117 5.80 -1.90 -8.66
N GLY A 118 4.57 -1.52 -9.01
CA GLY A 118 3.51 -2.45 -9.45
C GLY A 118 2.71 -3.09 -8.31
N PHE A 119 2.89 -2.63 -7.07
CA PHE A 119 2.04 -3.03 -5.96
C PHE A 119 0.73 -2.28 -5.97
N GLU A 120 -0.36 -3.01 -5.77
CA GLU A 120 -1.69 -2.45 -5.60
C GLU A 120 -2.07 -2.43 -4.12
N VAL A 121 -2.65 -1.33 -3.69
CA VAL A 121 -3.35 -1.21 -2.41
C VAL A 121 -4.81 -0.87 -2.64
N GLU A 122 -5.66 -1.42 -1.79
CA GLU A 122 -7.08 -1.10 -1.72
C GLU A 122 -7.35 -0.38 -0.40
N LEU A 123 -7.92 0.81 -0.46
CA LEU A 123 -8.28 1.61 0.70
C LEU A 123 -9.79 1.60 0.85
N VAL A 124 -10.32 0.87 1.84
CA VAL A 124 -11.75 0.65 2.03
C VAL A 124 -12.26 1.56 3.14
N ALA A 125 -13.11 2.53 2.80
CA ALA A 125 -13.80 3.33 3.80
C ALA A 125 -14.76 2.45 4.60
N ARG A 126 -14.71 2.54 5.93
CA ARG A 126 -15.76 1.95 6.77
C ARG A 126 -17.08 2.67 6.50
N ASP A 127 -18.17 1.91 6.53
CA ASP A 127 -19.51 2.48 6.57
C ASP A 127 -19.59 3.44 7.77
N GLU A 128 -20.12 4.64 7.54
CA GLU A 128 -20.44 5.60 8.62
C GLU A 128 -21.51 5.05 9.57
#